data_AF-A0A091RUY0-F1
#
_entry.id   AF-A0A091RUY0-F1
#
_cell.length_a   1.000
_cell.length_b   1.000
_cell.length_c   1.000
_cell.angle_alpha   90.00
_cell.angle_beta   90.00
_cell.angle_gamma   90.00
#
_symmetry.space_group_name_H-M   'P 1'
#
loop_
_entity.id
_entity.type
_entity.pdbx_description
1 polymer ?
#
loop_
_entity_poly.entity_id
_entity_poly.type
_entity_poly.pdbx_seq_one_letter_code
_entity_poly.pdbx_strand_id
1 'polypeptide(L)'
;GFTCAAAKEVEEERFQELAKVMKKKNVKLGEDQLNCLVKMVTLHGIPKDLDCYPKDLLLFLSPSDYAATGSCRQYFANVGKANLDLLQRESTQRKQLLLEALACLRIPGTQVTEENAEVLGRLVCDLGGEYITGSGGNLLKQLSQCDSFLPDQREAIRSIISSGNTTFGPPAAWSAFTLNELSGLIPVFDHSILQQIPKNALTVWLKNFAHDSPLSREELATVVEELLPTRHKRADGCPSGKQITDAVLEDDMMPLGYSPGELRACLKNVSLENHLSQILTYPFSVQQLAVLKEHLDETYPDGYPESLLYRLGSLLPFITPEDVSKWKITSADTLAALLRNEPPDDEASAIIKRYVDLGNPLNVTALNAIGTRYVCLLNETELNAIDSNSLKLTSLNPSACSERTKEILYAKAKSAFSDQQRSPAYYELIEPYLGGAPAADLKALSKDNVNMNISTFMKLRKDSLMSLTPLEVEGLLGIHLGDLNKWQKTSPIREWVQRQKQSELDKLHVGLTGGTQEGYINIVTPKFQSPSSASLGTMAMTFLPTVLLSFLMMWVFS
;
A
#
# COMPACT_ATOMS: atom_id res chain seq x y z
N GLY A 1 -3.85 22.49 0.61
CA GLY A 1 -3.25 22.05 -0.66
C GLY A 1 -3.74 22.92 -1.80
N PHE A 2 -3.17 22.79 -2.99
CA PHE A 2 -3.59 23.52 -4.20
C PHE A 2 -3.57 22.57 -5.40
N THR A 3 -4.31 22.91 -6.46
CA THR A 3 -4.28 22.16 -7.72
C THR A 3 -3.37 22.86 -8.73
N CYS A 4 -2.87 22.11 -9.71
CA CYS A 4 -2.00 22.70 -10.72
C CYS A 4 -2.74 23.66 -11.66
N ALA A 5 -4.05 23.45 -11.84
CA ALA A 5 -4.91 24.40 -12.56
C ALA A 5 -4.97 25.76 -11.84
N ALA A 6 -5.21 25.77 -10.53
CA ALA A 6 -5.22 27.00 -9.74
C ALA A 6 -3.83 27.66 -9.67
N ALA A 7 -2.75 26.88 -9.63
CA ALA A 7 -1.39 27.41 -9.66
C ALA A 7 -1.07 28.14 -10.97
N LYS A 8 -1.63 27.68 -12.10
CA LYS A 8 -1.41 28.28 -13.43
C LYS A 8 -2.02 29.68 -13.56
N GLU A 9 -3.04 30.01 -12.77
CA GLU A 9 -3.68 31.33 -12.78
C GLU A 9 -2.90 32.38 -11.98
N VAL A 10 -1.87 31.96 -11.23
CA VAL A 10 -1.04 32.85 -10.41
C VAL A 10 0.21 33.26 -11.19
N GLU A 11 0.54 34.54 -11.11
CA GLU A 11 1.78 35.10 -11.65
C GLU A 11 3.03 34.42 -11.04
N GLU A 12 4.02 34.10 -11.86
CA GLU A 12 5.16 33.25 -11.50
C GLU A 12 5.95 33.76 -10.28
N GLU A 13 6.35 35.03 -10.27
CA GLU A 13 7.13 35.61 -9.17
C GLU A 13 6.41 35.45 -7.84
N ARG A 14 5.10 35.67 -7.86
CA ARG A 14 4.22 35.52 -6.70
C ARG A 14 4.09 34.06 -6.27
N PHE A 15 4.12 33.13 -7.21
CA PHE A 15 4.10 31.70 -6.92
C PHE A 15 5.43 31.20 -6.33
N GLN A 16 6.58 31.70 -6.83
CA GLN A 16 7.89 31.41 -6.24
C GLN A 16 8.01 31.95 -4.81
N GLU A 17 7.53 33.17 -4.55
CA GLU A 17 7.45 33.73 -3.20
C GLU A 17 6.58 32.87 -2.28
N LEU A 18 5.42 32.43 -2.76
CA LEU A 18 4.54 31.52 -2.03
C LEU A 18 5.26 30.23 -1.66
N ALA A 19 5.99 29.61 -2.59
CA ALA A 19 6.75 28.39 -2.35
C ALA A 19 7.84 28.59 -1.27
N LYS A 20 8.53 29.74 -1.28
CA LYS A 20 9.51 30.11 -0.24
C LYS A 20 8.85 30.27 1.14
N VAL A 21 7.65 30.85 1.19
CA VAL A 21 6.86 30.95 2.43
C VAL A 21 6.42 29.57 2.92
N MET A 22 6.00 28.67 2.02
CA MET A 22 5.64 27.29 2.38
C MET A 22 6.79 26.57 3.07
N LYS A 23 8.04 26.76 2.61
CA LYS A 23 9.23 26.25 3.30
C LYS A 23 9.35 26.80 4.72
N LYS A 24 9.27 28.14 4.89
CA LYS A 24 9.40 28.79 6.20
C LYS A 24 8.34 28.30 7.22
N LYS A 25 7.18 27.89 6.72
CA LYS A 25 6.07 27.35 7.51
C LYS A 25 6.10 25.82 7.67
N ASN A 26 7.09 25.11 7.10
CA ASN A 26 7.17 23.65 7.07
C ASN A 26 5.88 22.97 6.60
N VAL A 27 5.26 23.52 5.54
CA VAL A 27 4.02 22.97 4.98
C VAL A 27 4.29 21.58 4.39
N LYS A 28 3.52 20.57 4.83
CA LYS A 28 3.55 19.23 4.22
C LYS A 28 2.79 19.26 2.89
N LEU A 29 3.46 18.85 1.81
CA LEU A 29 2.91 18.80 0.45
C LEU A 29 2.87 17.35 -0.03
N GLY A 30 1.80 16.98 -0.73
CA GLY A 30 1.69 15.67 -1.39
C GLY A 30 2.46 15.60 -2.71
N GLU A 31 2.60 14.40 -3.27
CA GLU A 31 3.32 14.15 -4.53
C GLU A 31 2.80 15.03 -5.68
N ASP A 32 1.48 15.07 -5.92
CA ASP A 32 0.88 15.89 -6.99
C ASP A 32 1.16 17.39 -6.84
N GLN A 33 1.16 17.87 -5.60
CA GLN A 33 1.43 19.28 -5.29
C GLN A 33 2.89 19.61 -5.53
N LEU A 34 3.80 18.70 -5.19
CA LEU A 34 5.23 18.87 -5.43
C LEU A 34 5.57 18.77 -6.91
N ASN A 35 5.00 17.80 -7.63
CA ASN A 35 5.15 17.69 -9.09
C ASN A 35 4.68 18.96 -9.81
N CYS A 36 3.57 19.55 -9.36
CA CYS A 36 3.14 20.83 -9.88
C CYS A 36 4.09 21.98 -9.47
N LEU A 37 4.47 22.04 -8.19
CA LEU A 37 5.37 23.07 -7.65
C LEU A 37 6.69 23.12 -8.43
N VAL A 38 7.28 21.95 -8.71
CA VAL A 38 8.50 21.81 -9.51
C VAL A 38 8.30 22.44 -10.88
N LYS A 39 7.25 22.00 -11.62
CA LYS A 39 6.96 22.50 -12.98
C LYS A 39 6.78 24.01 -13.02
N MET A 40 6.11 24.58 -12.01
CA MET A 40 5.88 26.02 -11.93
C MET A 40 7.15 26.79 -11.56
N VAL A 41 7.94 26.28 -10.61
CA VAL A 41 9.20 26.92 -10.17
C VAL A 41 10.27 26.85 -11.26
N THR A 42 10.26 25.84 -12.12
CA THR A 42 11.25 25.67 -13.20
C THR A 42 10.77 26.14 -14.57
N LEU A 43 9.60 26.78 -14.67
CA LEU A 43 8.94 27.10 -15.95
C LEU A 43 9.83 27.94 -16.88
N HIS A 44 10.57 28.91 -16.31
CA HIS A 44 11.48 29.81 -17.04
C HIS A 44 12.97 29.54 -16.77
N GLY A 45 13.28 28.31 -16.35
CA GLY A 45 14.62 27.88 -16.00
C GLY A 45 14.77 27.60 -14.51
N ILE A 46 15.94 27.10 -14.14
CA ILE A 46 16.17 26.58 -12.79
C ILE A 46 16.61 27.72 -11.87
N PRO A 47 15.93 27.96 -10.73
CA PRO A 47 16.34 28.98 -9.78
C PRO A 47 17.74 28.74 -9.22
N LYS A 48 18.47 29.83 -8.93
CA LYS A 48 19.80 29.77 -8.30
C LYS A 48 19.74 29.62 -6.77
N ASP A 49 18.54 29.72 -6.21
CA ASP A 49 18.27 29.71 -4.78
C ASP A 49 17.32 28.56 -4.39
N LEU A 50 17.52 27.37 -4.95
CA LEU A 50 16.71 26.18 -4.65
C LEU A 50 16.67 25.86 -3.13
N ASP A 51 17.69 26.28 -2.38
CA ASP A 51 17.74 26.22 -0.93
C ASP A 51 16.73 27.12 -0.21
N CYS A 52 16.00 27.99 -0.90
CA CYS A 52 14.90 28.76 -0.35
C CYS A 52 13.53 28.06 -0.48
N TYR A 53 13.46 26.90 -1.16
CA TYR A 53 12.23 26.14 -1.42
C TYR A 53 12.12 24.88 -0.52
N PRO A 54 10.94 24.25 -0.39
CA PRO A 54 10.77 23.01 0.38
C PRO A 54 11.75 21.93 -0.09
N LYS A 55 12.38 21.21 0.85
CA LYS A 55 13.41 20.20 0.50
C LYS A 55 12.85 19.05 -0.33
N ASP A 56 11.58 18.72 -0.11
CA ASP A 56 10.87 17.65 -0.83
C ASP A 56 10.76 17.92 -2.34
N LEU A 57 10.90 19.18 -2.76
CA LEU A 57 10.97 19.56 -4.18
C LEU A 57 12.18 18.92 -4.87
N LEU A 58 13.30 18.78 -4.15
CA LEU A 58 14.54 18.22 -4.70
C LEU A 58 14.38 16.74 -5.10
N LEU A 59 13.37 16.03 -4.59
CA LEU A 59 13.11 14.64 -4.98
C LEU A 59 12.78 14.51 -6.47
N PHE A 60 12.31 15.59 -7.11
CA PHE A 60 11.87 15.62 -8.50
C PHE A 60 12.81 16.41 -9.43
N LEU A 61 13.98 16.81 -8.91
CA LEU A 61 15.04 17.45 -9.68
C LEU A 61 16.25 16.51 -9.80
N SER A 62 17.16 16.84 -10.71
CA SER A 62 18.46 16.16 -10.80
C SER A 62 19.55 16.94 -10.04
N PRO A 63 20.65 16.28 -9.63
CA PRO A 63 21.81 16.97 -9.04
C PRO A 63 22.39 18.04 -9.97
N SER A 64 22.27 17.86 -11.29
CA SER A 64 22.72 18.82 -12.30
C SER A 64 21.89 20.10 -12.27
N ASP A 65 20.59 20.00 -11.99
CA ASP A 65 19.71 21.17 -11.84
C ASP A 65 20.14 22.04 -10.64
N TYR A 66 20.64 21.39 -9.59
CA TYR A 66 21.09 22.07 -8.38
C TYR A 66 22.47 22.74 -8.50
N ALA A 67 23.20 22.53 -9.60
CA ALA A 67 24.59 22.98 -9.75
C ALA A 67 24.78 24.51 -9.62
N ALA A 68 23.75 25.30 -9.94
CA ALA A 68 23.77 26.75 -9.78
C ALA A 68 23.46 27.23 -8.34
N THR A 69 22.87 26.36 -7.51
CA THR A 69 22.52 26.64 -6.10
C THR A 69 23.64 26.19 -5.15
N GLY A 70 24.20 25.00 -5.37
CA GLY A 70 25.20 24.46 -4.46
C GLY A 70 25.89 23.21 -4.99
N SER A 71 26.66 22.58 -4.11
CA SER A 71 27.40 21.37 -4.44
C SER A 71 26.51 20.12 -4.48
N CYS A 72 26.96 19.09 -5.19
CA CYS A 72 26.29 17.80 -5.20
C CYS A 72 26.16 17.18 -3.79
N ARG A 73 27.16 17.34 -2.92
CA ARG A 73 27.10 16.90 -1.51
C ARG A 73 25.99 17.63 -0.74
N GLN A 74 25.83 18.93 -0.99
CA GLN A 74 24.77 19.74 -0.37
C GLN A 74 23.38 19.36 -0.88
N TYR A 75 23.25 19.08 -2.18
CA TYR A 75 22.04 18.54 -2.78
C TYR A 75 21.59 17.26 -2.05
N PHE A 76 22.47 16.26 -1.95
CA PHE A 76 22.11 15.01 -1.29
C PHE A 76 21.94 15.14 0.22
N ALA A 77 22.64 16.05 0.89
CA ALA A 77 22.37 16.37 2.30
C ALA A 77 20.97 16.97 2.52
N ASN A 78 20.40 17.64 1.52
CA ASN A 78 19.03 18.13 1.56
C ASN A 78 18.02 17.03 1.19
N VAL A 79 18.30 16.22 0.16
CA VAL A 79 17.50 15.05 -0.23
C VAL A 79 17.40 14.05 0.92
N GLY A 80 18.50 13.76 1.62
CA GLY A 80 18.51 12.86 2.78
C GLY A 80 17.66 13.35 3.95
N LYS A 81 17.27 14.64 3.96
CA LYS A 81 16.36 15.26 4.94
C LYS A 81 14.93 15.44 4.39
N ALA A 82 14.69 15.12 3.13
CA ALA A 82 13.39 15.22 2.45
C ALA A 82 12.55 13.97 2.70
N ASN A 83 11.22 14.08 2.65
CA ASN A 83 10.31 12.98 2.93
C ASN A 83 10.29 11.97 1.77
N LEU A 84 11.08 10.89 1.87
CA LEU A 84 11.20 9.91 0.79
C LEU A 84 9.91 9.09 0.55
N ASP A 85 8.96 9.09 1.48
CA ASP A 85 7.68 8.37 1.33
C ASP A 85 6.76 9.00 0.29
N LEU A 86 7.09 10.22 -0.16
CA LEU A 86 6.47 10.85 -1.32
C LEU A 86 6.79 10.13 -2.63
N LEU A 87 7.85 9.32 -2.65
CA LEU A 87 8.18 8.44 -3.75
C LEU A 87 7.90 7.00 -3.32
N GLN A 88 7.11 6.28 -4.12
CA GLN A 88 6.89 4.85 -3.89
C GLN A 88 8.22 4.13 -3.69
N ARG A 89 8.32 3.31 -2.65
CA ARG A 89 9.51 2.49 -2.38
C ARG A 89 9.83 1.66 -3.62
N GLU A 90 11.13 1.54 -3.91
CA GLU A 90 11.65 0.85 -5.09
C GLU A 90 11.27 1.44 -6.47
N SER A 91 10.60 2.59 -6.51
CA SER A 91 10.35 3.30 -7.78
C SER A 91 11.65 3.61 -8.51
N THR A 92 11.56 3.71 -9.84
CA THR A 92 12.72 4.04 -10.70
C THR A 92 13.38 5.35 -10.28
N GLN A 93 12.58 6.37 -9.91
CA GLN A 93 13.07 7.66 -9.45
C GLN A 93 13.83 7.56 -8.14
N ARG A 94 13.31 6.82 -7.15
CA ARG A 94 13.98 6.63 -5.85
C ARG A 94 15.29 5.84 -5.98
N LYS A 95 15.30 4.80 -6.83
CA LYS A 95 16.52 4.05 -7.20
C LYS A 95 17.56 4.94 -7.88
N GLN A 96 17.12 5.80 -8.81
CA GLN A 96 17.99 6.74 -9.49
C GLN A 96 18.63 7.75 -8.52
N LEU A 97 17.85 8.33 -7.60
CA LEU A 97 18.36 9.25 -6.57
C LEU A 97 19.46 8.58 -5.73
N LEU A 98 19.26 7.32 -5.32
CA LEU A 98 20.27 6.59 -4.57
C LEU A 98 21.55 6.38 -5.39
N LEU A 99 21.44 5.93 -6.65
CA LEU A 99 22.60 5.72 -7.52
C LEU A 99 23.41 7.00 -7.75
N GLU A 100 22.71 8.12 -7.97
CA GLU A 100 23.33 9.43 -8.13
C GLU A 100 23.98 9.91 -6.82
N ALA A 101 23.39 9.63 -5.67
CA ALA A 101 23.97 9.94 -4.37
C ALA A 101 25.27 9.17 -4.13
N LEU A 102 25.27 7.87 -4.43
CA LEU A 102 26.47 7.02 -4.30
C LEU A 102 27.60 7.51 -5.21
N ALA A 103 27.27 7.87 -6.46
CA ALA A 103 28.22 8.42 -7.42
C ALA A 103 28.77 9.78 -6.96
N CYS A 104 27.90 10.66 -6.44
CA CYS A 104 28.24 11.97 -5.94
C CYS A 104 29.24 11.92 -4.77
N LEU A 105 29.00 11.02 -3.83
CA LEU A 105 29.81 10.82 -2.63
C LEU A 105 31.07 9.97 -2.89
N ARG A 106 31.21 9.44 -4.10
CA ARG A 106 32.34 8.58 -4.52
C ARG A 106 32.55 7.41 -3.57
N ILE A 107 31.46 6.73 -3.21
CA ILE A 107 31.51 5.60 -2.28
C ILE A 107 32.28 4.43 -2.92
N PRO A 108 33.38 3.95 -2.28
CA PRO A 108 34.19 2.87 -2.83
C PRO A 108 33.53 1.50 -2.59
N GLY A 109 33.06 0.87 -3.66
CA GLY A 109 32.36 -0.41 -3.57
C GLY A 109 31.09 -0.29 -2.73
N THR A 110 31.04 -1.03 -1.62
CA THR A 110 29.91 -1.06 -0.68
C THR A 110 30.21 -0.40 0.66
N GLN A 111 31.34 0.31 0.78
CA GLN A 111 31.86 0.86 2.04
C GLN A 111 31.39 2.30 2.26
N VAL A 112 30.31 2.48 3.03
CA VAL A 112 29.78 3.79 3.42
C VAL A 112 30.35 4.18 4.78
N THR A 113 31.01 5.33 4.83
CA THR A 113 31.52 5.93 6.08
C THR A 113 30.38 6.61 6.85
N GLU A 114 30.56 6.82 8.15
CA GLU A 114 29.58 7.53 8.98
C GLU A 114 29.26 8.93 8.42
N GLU A 115 30.27 9.68 7.95
CA GLU A 115 30.07 11.00 7.33
C GLU A 115 29.21 10.92 6.07
N ASN A 116 29.43 9.92 5.21
CA ASN A 116 28.62 9.73 4.00
C ASN A 116 27.20 9.27 4.35
N ALA A 117 27.05 8.45 5.39
CA ALA A 117 25.74 8.03 5.90
C ALA A 117 24.92 9.24 6.39
N GLU A 118 25.55 10.19 7.10
CA GLU A 118 24.91 11.44 7.51
C GLU A 118 24.43 12.29 6.32
N VAL A 119 25.21 12.32 5.22
CA VAL A 119 24.80 13.03 4.00
C VAL A 119 23.64 12.30 3.30
N LEU A 120 23.69 10.97 3.21
CA LEU A 120 22.62 10.17 2.63
C LEU A 120 21.32 10.30 3.42
N GLY A 121 21.39 10.44 4.75
CA GLY A 121 20.23 10.57 5.62
C GLY A 121 19.24 9.42 5.38
N ARG A 122 17.98 9.74 5.06
CA ARG A 122 16.94 8.75 4.78
C ARG A 122 17.19 7.86 3.56
N LEU A 123 18.08 8.25 2.63
CA LEU A 123 18.44 7.37 1.50
C LEU A 123 19.15 6.10 1.95
N VAL A 124 19.70 6.07 3.17
CA VAL A 124 20.27 4.86 3.78
C VAL A 124 19.23 3.73 3.87
N CYS A 125 17.95 4.05 4.01
CA CYS A 125 16.86 3.08 4.09
C CYS A 125 16.64 2.27 2.79
N ASP A 126 17.21 2.74 1.68
CA ASP A 126 17.11 2.10 0.36
C ASP A 126 18.39 1.36 -0.05
N LEU A 127 19.44 1.37 0.79
CA LEU A 127 20.68 0.63 0.55
C LEU A 127 20.43 -0.89 0.63
N GLY A 128 20.94 -1.65 -0.34
CA GLY A 128 20.86 -3.12 -0.31
C GLY A 128 21.63 -3.74 0.87
N GLY A 129 21.29 -4.98 1.22
CA GLY A 129 21.95 -5.72 2.32
C GLY A 129 23.49 -5.80 2.21
N GLU A 130 24.04 -5.73 0.99
CA GLU A 130 25.48 -5.73 0.72
C GLU A 130 26.18 -4.44 1.17
N TYR A 131 25.52 -3.28 1.09
CA TYR A 131 26.03 -2.00 1.60
C TYR A 131 25.99 -1.98 3.12
N ILE A 132 24.92 -2.54 3.70
CA ILE A 132 24.78 -2.68 5.14
C ILE A 132 25.92 -3.55 5.67
N THR A 133 26.06 -4.77 5.15
CA THR A 133 27.12 -5.71 5.54
C THR A 133 28.52 -5.15 5.29
N GLY A 134 28.73 -4.52 4.14
CA GLY A 134 30.02 -3.91 3.79
C GLY A 134 30.42 -2.82 4.76
N SER A 135 29.50 -1.90 5.08
CA SER A 135 29.76 -0.73 5.90
C SER A 135 29.82 -1.00 7.40
N GLY A 136 29.39 -2.19 7.84
CA GLY A 136 29.38 -2.60 9.24
C GLY A 136 28.54 -1.68 10.12
N GLY A 137 29.06 -1.35 11.32
CA GLY A 137 28.36 -0.53 12.30
C GLY A 137 28.07 0.93 11.90
N ASN A 138 28.69 1.44 10.83
CA ASN A 138 28.62 2.86 10.44
C ASN A 138 27.22 3.33 10.05
N LEU A 139 26.34 2.42 9.64
CA LEU A 139 24.99 2.73 9.17
C LEU A 139 23.92 2.58 10.24
N LEU A 140 24.21 1.95 11.38
CA LEU A 140 23.18 1.54 12.35
C LEU A 140 22.37 2.72 12.89
N LYS A 141 23.01 3.88 13.12
CA LYS A 141 22.33 5.09 13.63
C LYS A 141 21.38 5.73 12.62
N GLN A 142 21.70 5.69 11.33
CA GLN A 142 20.85 6.20 10.26
C GLN A 142 19.76 5.18 9.92
N LEU A 143 20.10 3.89 9.94
CA LEU A 143 19.14 2.79 9.77
C LEU A 143 18.08 2.82 10.89
N SER A 144 18.43 3.17 12.12
CA SER A 144 17.44 3.27 13.21
C SER A 144 16.38 4.36 13.01
N GLN A 145 16.51 5.20 11.98
CA GLN A 145 15.53 6.21 11.57
C GLN A 145 14.65 5.76 10.40
N CYS A 146 14.82 4.52 9.92
CA CYS A 146 14.03 3.95 8.83
C CYS A 146 12.77 3.28 9.37
N ASP A 147 11.64 3.49 8.70
CA ASP A 147 10.35 2.94 9.15
C ASP A 147 10.20 1.44 8.87
N SER A 148 10.91 0.91 7.86
CA SER A 148 10.80 -0.50 7.49
C SER A 148 11.98 -1.00 6.65
N PHE A 149 12.21 -2.31 6.69
CA PHE A 149 13.35 -2.98 6.05
C PHE A 149 12.90 -4.15 5.18
N LEU A 150 13.57 -4.31 4.03
CA LEU A 150 13.46 -5.48 3.17
C LEU A 150 14.09 -6.73 3.82
N PRO A 151 13.72 -7.95 3.40
CA PRO A 151 14.24 -9.19 4.00
C PRO A 151 15.77 -9.31 4.01
N ASP A 152 16.43 -8.90 2.92
CA ASP A 152 17.89 -8.91 2.79
C ASP A 152 18.56 -7.88 3.72
N GLN A 153 17.95 -6.69 3.86
CA GLN A 153 18.41 -5.66 4.80
C GLN A 153 18.31 -6.15 6.25
N ARG A 154 17.19 -6.80 6.62
CA ARG A 154 17.00 -7.36 7.97
C ARG A 154 18.09 -8.37 8.32
N GLU A 155 18.41 -9.26 7.38
CA GLU A 155 19.46 -10.26 7.57
C GLU A 155 20.84 -9.61 7.73
N ALA A 156 21.16 -8.62 6.90
CA ALA A 156 22.41 -7.87 7.00
C ALA A 156 22.56 -7.14 8.35
N ILE A 157 21.49 -6.48 8.82
CA ILE A 157 21.45 -5.80 10.12
C ILE A 157 21.69 -6.80 11.26
N ARG A 158 20.98 -7.95 11.26
CA ARG A 158 21.14 -9.00 12.27
C ARG A 158 22.56 -9.54 12.32
N SER A 159 23.16 -9.79 11.16
CA SER A 159 24.53 -10.29 11.02
C SER A 159 25.54 -9.32 11.65
N ILE A 160 25.43 -8.02 11.34
CA ILE A 160 26.33 -6.98 11.89
C ILE A 160 26.18 -6.87 13.40
N ILE A 161 24.94 -6.80 13.89
CA ILE A 161 24.67 -6.68 15.32
C ILE A 161 25.20 -7.88 16.09
N SER A 162 24.95 -9.09 15.58
CA SER A 162 25.41 -10.34 16.19
C SER A 162 26.93 -10.47 16.19
N SER A 163 27.62 -9.89 15.20
CA SER A 163 29.10 -9.88 15.18
C SER A 163 29.72 -9.06 16.32
N GLY A 164 28.98 -8.08 16.85
CA GLY A 164 29.45 -7.13 17.86
C GLY A 164 30.54 -6.17 17.38
N ASN A 165 30.98 -6.24 16.12
CA ASN A 165 32.00 -5.37 15.53
C ASN A 165 31.38 -4.03 15.09
N THR A 166 30.84 -3.30 16.06
CA THR A 166 30.16 -2.03 15.86
C THR A 166 30.65 -1.02 16.89
N THR A 167 30.37 0.27 16.66
CA THR A 167 30.62 1.33 17.65
C THR A 167 29.82 1.13 18.94
N PHE A 168 28.75 0.33 18.90
CA PHE A 168 27.90 -0.02 20.04
C PHE A 168 28.36 -1.27 20.80
N GLY A 169 29.34 -2.01 20.26
CA GLY A 169 29.79 -3.29 20.81
C GLY A 169 28.76 -4.43 20.68
N PRO A 170 29.03 -5.60 21.28
CA PRO A 170 28.12 -6.75 21.24
C PRO A 170 26.85 -6.53 22.07
N PRO A 171 25.71 -7.17 21.73
CA PRO A 171 24.44 -7.01 22.45
C PRO A 171 24.53 -7.22 23.98
N ALA A 172 25.40 -8.13 24.42
CA ALA A 172 25.65 -8.40 25.84
C ALA A 172 26.22 -7.22 26.64
N ALA A 173 26.80 -6.21 25.97
CA ALA A 173 27.33 -5.01 26.60
C ALA A 173 26.37 -3.81 26.54
N TRP A 174 25.20 -3.97 25.91
CA TRP A 174 24.28 -2.86 25.68
C TRP A 174 23.60 -2.38 26.96
N SER A 175 23.41 -1.07 27.03
CA SER A 175 22.66 -0.39 28.08
C SER A 175 21.28 0.05 27.58
N ALA A 176 20.43 0.54 28.50
CA ALA A 176 19.16 1.15 28.11
C ALA A 176 19.33 2.36 27.17
N PHE A 177 20.44 3.10 27.27
CA PHE A 177 20.73 4.21 26.35
C PHE A 177 21.07 3.71 24.94
N THR A 178 21.85 2.64 24.84
CA THR A 178 22.19 2.01 23.56
C THR A 178 20.93 1.50 22.85
N LEU A 179 20.03 0.85 23.59
CA LEU A 179 18.73 0.42 23.09
C LEU A 179 17.87 1.60 22.61
N ASN A 180 17.91 2.74 23.31
CA ASN A 180 17.17 3.92 22.91
C ASN A 180 17.68 4.51 21.58
N GLU A 181 19.01 4.61 21.40
CA GLU A 181 19.60 5.07 20.14
C GLU A 181 19.32 4.14 18.95
N LEU A 182 19.19 2.84 19.21
CA LEU A 182 18.91 1.82 18.21
C LEU A 182 17.43 1.40 18.19
N SER A 183 16.53 2.17 18.80
CA SER A 183 15.14 1.75 19.04
C SER A 183 14.40 1.37 17.75
N GLY A 184 14.59 2.11 16.65
CA GLY A 184 13.99 1.77 15.36
C GLY A 184 14.50 0.47 14.71
N LEU A 185 15.56 -0.14 15.26
CA LEU A 185 16.05 -1.46 14.82
C LEU A 185 15.50 -2.61 15.67
N ILE A 186 14.86 -2.35 16.81
CA ILE A 186 14.28 -3.39 17.67
C ILE A 186 13.37 -4.36 16.90
N PRO A 187 12.50 -3.92 15.97
CA PRO A 187 11.66 -4.83 15.17
C PRO A 187 12.44 -5.78 14.27
N VAL A 188 13.72 -5.48 14.01
CA VAL A 188 14.62 -6.33 13.24
C VAL A 188 15.28 -7.39 14.12
N PHE A 189 15.43 -7.15 15.42
CA PHE A 189 16.09 -8.09 16.33
C PHE A 189 15.27 -9.37 16.45
N ASP A 190 15.94 -10.52 16.32
CA ASP A 190 15.31 -11.81 16.59
C ASP A 190 15.51 -12.22 18.05
N HIS A 191 14.87 -13.34 18.43
CA HIS A 191 15.00 -13.91 19.77
C HIS A 191 16.48 -14.15 20.18
N SER A 192 17.36 -14.49 19.24
CA SER A 192 18.78 -14.73 19.52
C SER A 192 19.51 -13.44 19.94
N ILE A 193 19.25 -12.33 19.26
CA ILE A 193 19.82 -11.03 19.61
C ILE A 193 19.24 -10.54 20.94
N LEU A 194 17.91 -10.57 21.10
CA LEU A 194 17.25 -10.05 22.30
C LEU A 194 17.68 -10.80 23.57
N GLN A 195 17.88 -12.11 23.51
CA GLN A 195 18.35 -12.92 24.64
C GLN A 195 19.78 -12.61 25.08
N GLN A 196 20.62 -12.10 24.18
CA GLN A 196 21.98 -11.68 24.53
C GLN A 196 21.99 -10.37 25.31
N ILE A 197 20.96 -9.54 25.17
CA ILE A 197 20.87 -8.23 25.82
C ILE A 197 20.58 -8.44 27.31
N PRO A 198 21.27 -7.74 28.22
CA PRO A 198 21.02 -7.86 29.65
C PRO A 198 19.55 -7.54 30.00
N LYS A 199 18.88 -8.44 30.74
CA LYS A 199 17.46 -8.27 31.12
C LYS A 199 17.21 -6.94 31.85
N ASN A 200 18.13 -6.52 32.71
CA ASN A 200 18.03 -5.23 33.39
C ASN A 200 18.09 -4.04 32.42
N ALA A 201 18.86 -4.13 31.34
CA ALA A 201 18.90 -3.08 30.31
C ALA A 201 17.56 -2.98 29.58
N LEU A 202 16.97 -4.11 29.17
CA LEU A 202 15.64 -4.16 28.54
C LEU A 202 14.55 -3.63 29.48
N THR A 203 14.54 -4.04 30.76
CA THR A 203 13.55 -3.56 31.74
C THR A 203 13.67 -2.06 32.00
N VAL A 204 14.90 -1.55 32.18
CA VAL A 204 15.12 -0.10 32.36
C VAL A 204 14.73 0.68 31.11
N TRP A 205 15.00 0.13 29.92
CA TRP A 205 14.61 0.74 28.67
C TRP A 205 13.09 0.81 28.49
N LEU A 206 12.37 -0.30 28.73
CA LEU A 206 10.91 -0.32 28.70
C LEU A 206 10.32 0.73 29.63
N LYS A 207 10.82 0.79 30.87
CA LYS A 207 10.30 1.72 31.88
C LYS A 207 10.53 3.20 31.55
N ASN A 208 11.69 3.54 30.97
CA ASN A 208 12.13 4.93 30.87
C ASN A 208 12.06 5.52 29.45
N PHE A 209 12.03 4.67 28.42
CA PHE A 209 12.17 5.12 27.02
C PHE A 209 11.08 4.58 26.08
N ALA A 210 10.40 3.47 26.41
CA ALA A 210 9.42 2.89 25.49
C ALA A 210 8.22 3.81 25.21
N HIS A 211 7.81 4.65 26.17
CA HIS A 211 6.70 5.58 25.97
C HIS A 211 6.97 6.62 24.87
N ASP A 212 8.21 7.09 24.74
CA ASP A 212 8.64 8.04 23.72
C ASP A 212 9.16 7.36 22.44
N SER A 213 9.11 6.02 22.40
CA SER A 213 9.61 5.23 21.28
C SER A 213 8.62 5.25 20.11
N PRO A 214 9.09 5.24 18.85
CA PRO A 214 8.21 5.10 17.69
C PRO A 214 7.63 3.68 17.52
N LEU A 215 8.00 2.74 18.38
CA LEU A 215 7.60 1.34 18.29
C LEU A 215 6.13 1.14 18.61
N SER A 216 5.50 0.26 17.85
CA SER A 216 4.15 -0.22 18.10
C SER A 216 4.08 -1.07 19.38
N ARG A 217 2.87 -1.22 19.90
CA ARG A 217 2.55 -2.09 21.03
C ARG A 217 3.00 -3.53 20.78
N GLU A 218 2.79 -4.02 19.56
CA GLU A 218 3.15 -5.37 19.12
C GLU A 218 4.67 -5.56 19.11
N GLU A 219 5.43 -4.56 18.66
CA GLU A 219 6.90 -4.58 18.69
C GLU A 219 7.43 -4.56 20.12
N LEU A 220 6.85 -3.73 21.00
CA LEU A 220 7.20 -3.72 22.43
C LEU A 220 6.86 -5.05 23.12
N ALA A 221 5.77 -5.71 22.72
CA ALA A 221 5.39 -7.00 23.27
C ALA A 221 6.44 -8.11 22.98
N THR A 222 7.19 -8.01 21.88
CA THR A 222 8.30 -8.95 21.60
C THR A 222 9.43 -8.82 22.63
N VAL A 223 9.70 -7.61 23.12
CA VAL A 223 10.68 -7.36 24.17
C VAL A 223 10.18 -7.86 25.53
N VAL A 224 8.88 -7.67 25.81
CA VAL A 224 8.23 -8.20 27.02
C VAL A 224 8.32 -9.73 27.05
N GLU A 225 8.08 -10.40 25.92
CA GLU A 225 8.14 -11.86 25.83
C GLU A 225 9.52 -12.42 26.25
N GLU A 226 10.61 -11.74 25.92
CA GLU A 226 11.98 -12.14 26.31
C GLU A 226 12.27 -11.95 27.81
N LEU A 227 11.57 -11.01 28.43
CA LEU A 227 11.68 -10.77 29.87
C LEU A 227 10.86 -11.78 30.67
N LEU A 228 9.79 -12.33 30.09
CA LEU A 228 8.94 -13.31 30.75
C LEU A 228 9.69 -14.65 31.01
N PRO A 229 9.29 -15.40 32.05
CA PRO A 229 9.87 -16.71 32.32
C PRO A 229 9.54 -17.72 31.21
N THR A 230 10.56 -18.35 30.61
CA THR A 230 10.41 -19.38 29.58
C THR A 230 9.81 -20.69 30.10
N ARG A 231 9.96 -20.99 31.40
CA ARG A 231 9.31 -22.14 32.04
C ARG A 231 8.06 -21.72 32.79
N HIS A 232 6.91 -22.05 32.23
CA HIS A 232 5.63 -21.88 32.90
C HIS A 232 5.38 -23.05 33.84
N LYS A 233 5.43 -22.81 35.16
CA LYS A 233 4.81 -23.74 36.12
C LYS A 233 3.31 -23.60 35.98
N ARG A 234 2.57 -24.71 36.02
CA ARG A 234 1.11 -24.66 36.22
C ARG A 234 0.90 -23.97 37.57
N ALA A 235 0.22 -22.82 37.55
CA ALA A 235 -0.06 -22.08 38.77
C ALA A 235 -1.19 -22.79 39.51
N ASP A 236 -0.93 -23.27 40.72
CA ASP A 236 -1.94 -23.82 41.63
C ASP A 236 -2.74 -22.68 42.31
N GLY A 237 -3.29 -21.78 41.50
CA GLY A 237 -3.96 -20.55 41.94
C GLY A 237 -3.10 -19.29 41.82
N CYS A 238 -3.70 -18.14 42.15
CA CYS A 238 -3.01 -16.85 42.13
C CYS A 238 -1.96 -16.78 43.26
N PRO A 239 -0.68 -16.50 42.97
CA PRO A 239 0.35 -16.42 44.01
C PRO A 239 0.02 -15.35 45.07
N SER A 240 0.39 -15.63 46.33
CA SER A 240 0.22 -14.67 47.42
C SER A 240 0.92 -13.34 47.11
N GLY A 241 0.19 -12.23 47.22
CA GLY A 241 0.71 -10.88 46.93
C GLY A 241 0.65 -10.47 45.46
N LYS A 242 0.17 -11.33 44.55
CA LYS A 242 -0.05 -11.01 43.12
C LYS A 242 -1.54 -10.84 42.77
N GLN A 243 -2.36 -10.43 43.73
CA GLN A 243 -3.75 -10.10 43.44
C GLN A 243 -3.80 -8.87 42.54
N ILE A 244 -4.61 -8.94 41.48
CA ILE A 244 -4.79 -7.84 40.55
C ILE A 244 -5.74 -6.83 41.20
N THR A 245 -5.20 -5.68 41.60
CA THR A 245 -5.93 -4.53 42.14
C THR A 245 -6.05 -3.43 41.08
N ASP A 246 -6.86 -2.39 41.32
CA ASP A 246 -6.96 -1.25 40.40
C ASP A 246 -5.59 -0.61 40.12
N ALA A 247 -4.74 -0.46 41.14
CA ALA A 247 -3.37 0.04 40.96
C ALA A 247 -2.49 -0.85 40.05
N VAL A 248 -2.75 -2.15 39.99
CA VAL A 248 -2.05 -3.07 39.05
C VAL A 248 -2.61 -2.91 37.64
N LEU A 249 -3.92 -2.71 37.50
CA LEU A 249 -4.55 -2.48 36.18
C LEU A 249 -4.12 -1.14 35.57
N GLU A 250 -3.81 -0.15 36.40
CA GLU A 250 -3.29 1.17 35.99
C GLU A 250 -1.77 1.19 35.73
N ASP A 251 -1.05 0.11 36.05
CA ASP A 251 0.40 0.00 35.85
C ASP A 251 0.73 -0.54 34.45
N ASP A 252 1.36 0.28 33.62
CA ASP A 252 1.78 -0.09 32.25
C ASP A 252 2.86 -1.17 32.21
N MET A 253 3.52 -1.42 33.36
CA MET A 253 4.49 -2.51 33.55
C MET A 253 3.84 -3.82 33.99
N MET A 254 2.51 -3.87 34.13
CA MET A 254 1.73 -5.09 34.42
C MET A 254 2.14 -6.30 33.56
N PRO A 255 2.42 -6.18 32.23
CA PRO A 255 2.85 -7.31 31.42
C PRO A 255 4.10 -8.03 31.92
N LEU A 256 5.03 -7.34 32.60
CA LEU A 256 6.22 -7.97 33.17
C LEU A 256 5.95 -8.67 34.51
N GLY A 257 4.87 -8.30 35.21
CA GLY A 257 4.54 -8.82 36.54
C GLY A 257 3.94 -10.23 36.54
N TYR A 258 3.38 -10.65 35.40
CA TYR A 258 2.57 -11.88 35.30
C TYR A 258 2.98 -12.72 34.09
N SER A 259 3.46 -13.94 34.31
CA SER A 259 3.49 -14.93 33.24
C SER A 259 2.05 -15.28 32.78
N PRO A 260 1.85 -15.84 31.57
CA PRO A 260 0.51 -16.21 31.10
C PRO A 260 -0.27 -17.12 32.08
N GLY A 261 0.43 -18.05 32.75
CA GLY A 261 -0.17 -18.93 33.75
C GLY A 261 -0.60 -18.20 35.04
N GLU A 262 0.23 -17.27 35.54
CA GLU A 262 -0.10 -16.45 36.70
C GLU A 262 -1.24 -15.48 36.38
N LEU A 263 -1.19 -14.83 35.21
CA LEU A 263 -2.24 -13.92 34.74
C LEU A 263 -3.59 -14.62 34.73
N ARG A 264 -3.67 -15.82 34.14
CA ARG A 264 -4.90 -16.63 34.11
C ARG A 264 -5.41 -16.94 35.52
N ALA A 265 -4.51 -17.32 36.42
CA ALA A 265 -4.89 -17.67 37.78
C ALA A 265 -5.36 -16.45 38.60
N CYS A 266 -4.78 -15.27 38.35
CA CYS A 266 -5.05 -14.04 39.10
C CYS A 266 -6.21 -13.19 38.52
N LEU A 267 -6.61 -13.42 37.27
CA LEU A 267 -7.78 -12.76 36.67
C LEU A 267 -9.11 -13.33 37.18
N LYS A 268 -9.12 -14.51 37.83
CA LYS A 268 -10.33 -15.11 38.39
C LYS A 268 -11.05 -14.12 39.31
N ASN A 269 -12.30 -13.77 38.96
CA ASN A 269 -13.16 -12.79 39.63
C ASN A 269 -12.72 -11.31 39.53
N VAL A 270 -11.84 -10.97 38.59
CA VAL A 270 -11.45 -9.58 38.30
C VAL A 270 -12.33 -9.02 37.19
N SER A 271 -12.94 -7.86 37.41
CA SER A 271 -13.64 -7.15 36.33
C SER A 271 -12.67 -6.25 35.56
N LEU A 272 -12.59 -6.45 34.24
CA LEU A 272 -11.77 -5.62 33.36
C LEU A 272 -12.58 -4.49 32.70
N GLU A 273 -13.89 -4.39 32.92
CA GLU A 273 -14.80 -3.54 32.12
C GLU A 273 -14.36 -2.07 32.01
N ASN A 274 -13.88 -1.48 33.11
CA ASN A 274 -13.46 -0.09 33.15
C ASN A 274 -11.99 0.14 32.75
N HIS A 275 -11.17 -0.91 32.75
CA HIS A 275 -9.73 -0.82 32.50
C HIS A 275 -9.31 -1.45 31.17
N LEU A 276 -10.20 -2.17 30.48
CA LEU A 276 -9.87 -2.96 29.30
C LEU A 276 -9.22 -2.10 28.20
N SER A 277 -9.76 -0.93 27.90
CA SER A 277 -9.17 -0.03 26.90
C SER A 277 -7.73 0.35 27.23
N GLN A 278 -7.43 0.60 28.50
CA GLN A 278 -6.10 0.98 28.96
C GLN A 278 -5.16 -0.24 28.94
N ILE A 279 -5.58 -1.36 29.50
CA ILE A 279 -4.79 -2.60 29.57
C ILE A 279 -4.42 -3.09 28.17
N LEU A 280 -5.32 -2.94 27.20
CA LEU A 280 -5.04 -3.33 25.83
C LEU A 280 -4.03 -2.41 25.13
N THR A 281 -3.68 -1.23 25.66
CA THR A 281 -2.54 -0.44 25.14
C THR A 281 -1.18 -0.93 25.64
N TYR A 282 -1.15 -1.74 26.71
CA TYR A 282 0.11 -2.23 27.27
C TYR A 282 0.74 -3.33 26.40
N PRO A 283 2.07 -3.51 26.43
CA PRO A 283 2.77 -4.48 25.59
C PRO A 283 2.64 -5.94 26.08
N PHE A 284 1.40 -6.43 26.24
CA PHE A 284 1.16 -7.85 26.54
C PHE A 284 1.59 -8.75 25.38
N SER A 285 2.27 -9.85 25.70
CA SER A 285 2.62 -10.89 24.73
C SER A 285 1.38 -11.54 24.13
N VAL A 286 1.54 -12.22 22.99
CA VAL A 286 0.46 -12.95 22.32
C VAL A 286 -0.23 -13.95 23.27
N GLN A 287 0.55 -14.65 24.09
CA GLN A 287 0.03 -15.63 25.04
C GLN A 287 -0.70 -14.96 26.22
N GLN A 288 -0.28 -13.77 26.65
CA GLN A 288 -1.00 -13.01 27.67
C GLN A 288 -2.30 -12.42 27.13
N LEU A 289 -2.32 -11.92 25.88
CA LEU A 289 -3.54 -11.47 25.22
C LEU A 289 -4.56 -12.61 25.07
N ALA A 290 -4.12 -13.81 24.70
CA ALA A 290 -4.98 -14.99 24.65
C ALA A 290 -5.63 -15.29 26.01
N VAL A 291 -4.90 -15.08 27.12
CA VAL A 291 -5.44 -15.23 28.48
C VAL A 291 -6.48 -14.15 28.80
N LEU A 292 -6.25 -12.90 28.37
CA LEU A 292 -7.25 -11.83 28.53
C LEU A 292 -8.52 -12.15 27.73
N LYS A 293 -8.39 -12.68 26.51
CA LYS A 293 -9.52 -13.15 25.69
C LYS A 293 -10.27 -14.28 26.38
N GLU A 294 -9.57 -15.30 26.87
CA GLU A 294 -10.16 -16.43 27.63
C GLU A 294 -10.97 -15.93 28.83
N HIS A 295 -10.43 -14.97 29.59
CA HIS A 295 -11.14 -14.37 30.72
C HIS A 295 -12.42 -13.63 30.31
N LEU A 296 -12.40 -12.93 29.17
CA LEU A 296 -13.60 -12.27 28.64
C LEU A 296 -14.65 -13.28 28.18
N ASP A 297 -14.25 -14.38 27.56
CA ASP A 297 -15.18 -15.45 27.16
C ASP A 297 -15.86 -16.11 28.36
N GLU A 298 -15.10 -16.37 29.43
CA GLU A 298 -15.64 -16.91 30.68
C GLU A 298 -16.63 -15.93 31.34
N THR A 299 -16.34 -14.63 31.25
CA THR A 299 -17.19 -13.57 31.82
C THR A 299 -18.47 -13.36 31.00
N TYR A 300 -18.41 -13.53 29.67
CA TYR A 300 -19.48 -13.23 28.72
C TYR A 300 -19.75 -14.40 27.77
N PRO A 301 -20.25 -15.55 28.27
CA PRO A 301 -20.43 -16.76 27.46
C PRO A 301 -21.42 -16.59 26.30
N ASP A 302 -22.41 -15.70 26.45
CA ASP A 302 -23.45 -15.40 25.47
C ASP A 302 -23.07 -14.28 24.48
N GLY A 303 -21.82 -13.81 24.52
CA GLY A 303 -21.30 -12.74 23.68
C GLY A 303 -21.07 -11.43 24.43
N TYR A 304 -20.11 -10.65 23.94
CA TYR A 304 -19.66 -9.43 24.60
C TYR A 304 -20.69 -8.30 24.52
N PRO A 305 -20.81 -7.46 25.57
CA PRO A 305 -21.64 -6.27 25.49
C PRO A 305 -21.08 -5.28 24.46
N GLU A 306 -21.95 -4.50 23.81
CA GLU A 306 -21.54 -3.57 22.74
C GLU A 306 -20.50 -2.53 23.23
N SER A 307 -20.61 -2.12 24.51
CA SER A 307 -19.62 -1.25 25.15
C SER A 307 -18.22 -1.84 25.14
N LEU A 308 -18.08 -3.18 25.17
CA LEU A 308 -16.80 -3.88 25.12
C LEU A 308 -16.34 -4.10 23.67
N LEU A 309 -17.27 -4.38 22.75
CA LEU A 309 -16.96 -4.56 21.32
C LEU A 309 -16.21 -3.36 20.74
N TYR A 310 -16.64 -2.15 21.09
CA TYR A 310 -15.99 -0.90 20.69
C TYR A 310 -14.52 -0.79 21.18
N ARG A 311 -14.14 -1.57 22.20
CA ARG A 311 -12.87 -1.47 22.93
C ARG A 311 -11.97 -2.71 22.78
N LEU A 312 -12.31 -3.66 21.89
CA LEU A 312 -11.55 -4.91 21.75
C LEU A 312 -10.10 -4.72 21.28
N GLY A 313 -9.81 -3.68 20.50
CA GLY A 313 -8.44 -3.28 20.14
C GLY A 313 -7.54 -4.47 19.76
N SER A 314 -6.50 -4.70 20.55
CA SER A 314 -5.47 -5.73 20.37
C SER A 314 -5.97 -7.18 20.52
N LEU A 315 -7.21 -7.39 20.96
CA LEU A 315 -7.83 -8.72 21.03
C LEU A 315 -8.47 -9.15 19.71
N LEU A 316 -8.71 -8.22 18.77
CA LEU A 316 -9.33 -8.53 17.48
C LEU A 316 -8.67 -9.70 16.72
N PRO A 317 -7.33 -9.84 16.68
CA PRO A 317 -6.69 -10.98 16.03
C PRO A 317 -7.00 -12.36 16.64
N PHE A 318 -7.58 -12.40 17.84
CA PHE A 318 -7.95 -13.64 18.53
C PHE A 318 -9.43 -13.99 18.37
N ILE A 319 -10.21 -13.14 17.69
CA ILE A 319 -11.65 -13.31 17.50
C ILE A 319 -11.90 -14.23 16.32
N THR A 320 -12.77 -15.21 16.49
CA THR A 320 -13.20 -16.08 15.38
C THR A 320 -14.60 -15.71 14.88
N PRO A 321 -15.00 -16.16 13.68
CA PRO A 321 -16.38 -16.01 13.19
C PRO A 321 -17.45 -16.56 14.17
N GLU A 322 -17.13 -17.62 14.91
CA GLU A 322 -18.01 -18.18 15.95
C GLU A 322 -18.21 -17.20 17.11
N ASP A 323 -17.17 -16.46 17.51
CA ASP A 323 -17.29 -15.41 18.53
C ASP A 323 -18.21 -14.30 18.04
N VAL A 324 -17.98 -13.82 16.80
CA VAL A 324 -18.78 -12.76 16.15
C VAL A 324 -20.26 -13.15 16.09
N SER A 325 -20.58 -14.43 15.87
CA SER A 325 -21.96 -14.92 15.78
C SER A 325 -22.79 -14.69 17.05
N LYS A 326 -22.13 -14.54 18.22
CA LYS A 326 -22.79 -14.29 19.51
C LYS A 326 -23.04 -12.80 19.76
N TRP A 327 -22.33 -11.92 19.07
CA TRP A 327 -22.33 -10.48 19.36
C TRP A 327 -23.62 -9.77 18.92
N LYS A 328 -23.94 -8.67 19.60
CA LYS A 328 -25.03 -7.75 19.23
C LYS A 328 -24.43 -6.45 18.70
N ILE A 329 -24.12 -6.41 17.41
CA ILE A 329 -23.57 -5.22 16.74
C ILE A 329 -24.75 -4.36 16.28
N THR A 330 -25.19 -3.41 17.11
CA THR A 330 -26.43 -2.65 16.88
C THR A 330 -26.21 -1.22 16.38
N SER A 331 -24.96 -0.78 16.23
CA SER A 331 -24.63 0.55 15.69
C SER A 331 -23.51 0.52 14.65
N ALA A 332 -23.58 1.47 13.72
CA ALA A 332 -22.54 1.68 12.71
C ALA A 332 -21.21 2.11 13.33
N ASP A 333 -21.22 2.74 14.51
CA ASP A 333 -20.01 3.14 15.23
C ASP A 333 -19.27 1.92 15.80
N THR A 334 -20.00 0.91 16.31
CA THR A 334 -19.41 -0.36 16.73
C THR A 334 -18.82 -1.10 15.53
N LEU A 335 -19.54 -1.15 14.40
CA LEU A 335 -19.01 -1.71 13.15
C LEU A 335 -17.71 -0.99 12.74
N ALA A 336 -17.68 0.33 12.79
CA ALA A 336 -16.50 1.13 12.49
C ALA A 336 -15.32 0.84 13.44
N ALA A 337 -15.58 0.64 14.72
CA ALA A 337 -14.55 0.29 15.69
C ALA A 337 -13.95 -1.09 15.41
N LEU A 338 -14.77 -2.09 15.07
CA LEU A 338 -14.34 -3.45 14.79
C LEU A 338 -13.53 -3.55 13.48
N LEU A 339 -13.91 -2.79 12.45
CA LEU A 339 -13.22 -2.79 11.14
C LEU A 339 -11.98 -1.89 11.09
N ARG A 340 -11.78 -1.02 12.10
CA ARG A 340 -10.70 -0.01 12.11
C ARG A 340 -9.29 -0.59 12.00
N ASN A 341 -9.07 -1.75 12.62
CA ASN A 341 -7.76 -2.41 12.65
C ASN A 341 -7.53 -3.34 11.45
N GLU A 342 -8.33 -3.16 10.40
CA GLU A 342 -8.29 -3.93 9.16
C GLU A 342 -8.20 -5.46 9.38
N PRO A 343 -9.21 -6.09 10.03
CA PRO A 343 -9.22 -7.54 10.20
C PRO A 343 -9.13 -8.28 8.84
N PRO A 344 -8.66 -9.54 8.81
CA PRO A 344 -8.66 -10.33 7.60
C PRO A 344 -10.08 -10.49 7.02
N ASP A 345 -10.14 -10.81 5.73
CA ASP A 345 -11.37 -10.68 4.94
C ASP A 345 -12.49 -11.62 5.45
N ASP A 346 -12.15 -12.78 6.01
CA ASP A 346 -13.11 -13.73 6.59
C ASP A 346 -13.73 -13.23 7.90
N GLU A 347 -12.94 -12.68 8.83
CA GLU A 347 -13.50 -12.06 10.03
C GLU A 347 -14.26 -10.78 9.71
N ALA A 348 -13.74 -9.94 8.82
CA ALA A 348 -14.42 -8.73 8.35
C ALA A 348 -15.78 -9.07 7.72
N SER A 349 -15.83 -10.11 6.87
CA SER A 349 -17.07 -10.60 6.28
C SER A 349 -18.07 -11.07 7.34
N ALA A 350 -17.61 -11.82 8.36
CA ALA A 350 -18.46 -12.27 9.46
C ALA A 350 -19.03 -11.08 10.28
N ILE A 351 -18.20 -10.07 10.57
CA ILE A 351 -18.60 -8.85 11.30
C ILE A 351 -19.66 -8.07 10.51
N ILE A 352 -19.40 -7.80 9.22
CA ILE A 352 -20.32 -7.05 8.35
C ILE A 352 -21.63 -7.80 8.20
N LYS A 353 -21.56 -9.11 7.91
CA LYS A 353 -22.74 -9.96 7.80
C LYS A 353 -23.56 -9.96 9.09
N ARG A 354 -22.92 -10.06 10.25
CA ARG A 354 -23.61 -10.02 11.55
C ARG A 354 -24.33 -8.70 11.76
N TYR A 355 -23.71 -7.58 11.42
CA TYR A 355 -24.34 -6.26 11.50
C TYR A 355 -25.59 -6.17 10.61
N VAL A 356 -25.52 -6.65 9.36
CA VAL A 356 -26.66 -6.62 8.43
C VAL A 356 -27.76 -7.60 8.82
N ASP A 357 -27.41 -8.83 9.24
CA ASP A 357 -28.38 -9.86 9.66
C ASP A 357 -29.18 -9.44 10.91
N LEU A 358 -28.66 -8.51 11.71
CA LEU A 358 -29.38 -7.86 12.82
C LEU A 358 -30.36 -6.75 12.36
N GLY A 359 -30.50 -6.53 11.04
CA GLY A 359 -31.43 -5.57 10.44
C GLY A 359 -30.90 -4.13 10.39
N ASN A 360 -29.60 -3.91 10.63
CA ASN A 360 -29.03 -2.57 10.61
C ASN A 360 -28.80 -2.07 9.17
N PRO A 361 -29.01 -0.76 8.90
CA PRO A 361 -28.85 -0.21 7.56
C PRO A 361 -27.37 0.02 7.20
N LEU A 362 -27.06 -0.15 5.92
CA LEU A 362 -25.79 0.30 5.31
C LEU A 362 -25.84 1.80 4.99
N ASN A 363 -25.95 2.62 6.04
CA ASN A 363 -25.94 4.08 5.95
C ASN A 363 -24.52 4.64 5.71
N VAL A 364 -24.39 5.97 5.60
CA VAL A 364 -23.10 6.65 5.35
C VAL A 364 -22.00 6.22 6.33
N THR A 365 -22.30 6.14 7.63
CA THR A 365 -21.32 5.74 8.65
C THR A 365 -20.86 4.30 8.45
N ALA A 366 -21.80 3.37 8.24
CA ALA A 366 -21.49 1.97 8.00
C ALA A 366 -20.69 1.77 6.70
N LEU A 367 -21.07 2.47 5.62
CA LEU A 367 -20.34 2.41 4.35
C LEU A 367 -18.94 3.01 4.44
N ASN A 368 -18.75 4.08 5.21
CA ASN A 368 -17.42 4.65 5.47
C ASN A 368 -16.55 3.70 6.30
N ALA A 369 -17.15 2.95 7.23
CA ALA A 369 -16.47 1.92 8.01
C ALA A 369 -16.03 0.72 7.16
N ILE A 370 -16.92 0.24 6.28
CA ILE A 370 -16.63 -0.83 5.32
C ILE A 370 -15.55 -0.37 4.33
N GLY A 371 -15.69 0.86 3.85
CA GLY A 371 -14.72 1.54 2.99
C GLY A 371 -14.39 0.77 1.71
N THR A 372 -13.34 1.24 1.04
CA THR A 372 -12.82 0.58 -0.17
C THR A 372 -12.28 -0.82 0.11
N ARG A 373 -11.78 -1.08 1.33
CA ARG A 373 -11.17 -2.35 1.71
C ARG A 373 -12.18 -3.49 1.69
N TYR A 374 -13.36 -3.29 2.25
CA TYR A 374 -14.32 -4.37 2.48
C TYR A 374 -15.59 -4.30 1.61
N VAL A 375 -15.77 -3.25 0.80
CA VAL A 375 -16.96 -3.12 -0.06
C VAL A 375 -17.14 -4.32 -1.01
N CYS A 376 -16.05 -4.96 -1.44
CA CYS A 376 -16.10 -6.13 -2.30
C CYS A 376 -16.56 -7.42 -1.60
N LEU A 377 -16.63 -7.42 -0.25
CA LEU A 377 -17.13 -8.55 0.54
C LEU A 377 -18.65 -8.57 0.64
N LEU A 378 -19.32 -7.47 0.29
CA LEU A 378 -20.78 -7.39 0.31
C LEU A 378 -21.38 -8.26 -0.79
N ASN A 379 -22.40 -9.05 -0.42
CA ASN A 379 -23.16 -9.84 -1.38
C ASN A 379 -24.18 -8.98 -2.16
N GLU A 380 -24.80 -9.54 -3.20
CA GLU A 380 -25.75 -8.79 -4.02
C GLU A 380 -26.96 -8.26 -3.24
N THR A 381 -27.44 -8.99 -2.22
CA THR A 381 -28.58 -8.55 -1.41
C THR A 381 -28.22 -7.32 -0.59
N GLU A 382 -27.06 -7.36 0.07
CA GLU A 382 -26.48 -6.25 0.82
C GLU A 382 -26.24 -5.03 -0.07
N LEU A 383 -25.59 -5.21 -1.23
CA LEU A 383 -25.32 -4.13 -2.19
C LEU A 383 -26.61 -3.49 -2.71
N ASN A 384 -27.65 -4.28 -2.97
CA ASN A 384 -28.93 -3.76 -3.42
C ASN A 384 -29.70 -3.02 -2.33
N ALA A 385 -29.48 -3.36 -1.05
CA ALA A 385 -30.08 -2.69 0.10
C ALA A 385 -29.47 -1.30 0.39
N ILE A 386 -28.30 -0.97 -0.18
CA ILE A 386 -27.69 0.35 -0.03
C ILE A 386 -28.61 1.44 -0.62
N ASP A 387 -28.90 2.46 0.19
CA ASP A 387 -29.57 3.67 -0.29
C ASP A 387 -28.62 4.48 -1.17
N SER A 388 -29.05 4.83 -2.38
CA SER A 388 -28.22 5.56 -3.34
C SER A 388 -27.69 6.88 -2.79
N ASN A 389 -28.47 7.63 -2.01
CA ASN A 389 -28.01 8.92 -1.49
C ASN A 389 -26.88 8.79 -0.47
N SER A 390 -26.74 7.61 0.15
CA SER A 390 -25.60 7.36 1.06
C SER A 390 -24.27 7.47 0.33
N LEU A 391 -24.20 7.15 -0.97
CA LEU A 391 -22.98 7.29 -1.77
C LEU A 391 -22.55 8.75 -1.99
N LYS A 392 -23.40 9.74 -1.74
CA LYS A 392 -23.02 11.16 -1.85
C LYS A 392 -21.96 11.58 -0.82
N LEU A 393 -21.93 10.90 0.32
CA LEU A 393 -21.08 11.25 1.47
C LEU A 393 -20.10 10.12 1.84
N THR A 394 -19.92 9.16 0.93
CA THR A 394 -19.02 8.02 1.10
C THR A 394 -18.00 8.00 -0.02
N SER A 395 -16.73 7.73 0.35
CA SER A 395 -15.65 7.54 -0.63
C SER A 395 -15.35 6.04 -0.79
N LEU A 396 -15.81 5.45 -1.90
CA LEU A 396 -15.56 4.05 -2.23
C LEU A 396 -14.86 3.94 -3.59
N ASN A 397 -13.96 2.97 -3.70
CA ASN A 397 -13.30 2.62 -4.95
C ASN A 397 -13.46 1.12 -5.23
N PRO A 398 -14.52 0.71 -5.97
CA PRO A 398 -14.79 -0.70 -6.25
C PRO A 398 -13.89 -1.30 -7.35
N SER A 399 -12.78 -0.66 -7.73
CA SER A 399 -11.94 -1.11 -8.86
C SER A 399 -11.40 -2.53 -8.74
N ALA A 400 -11.20 -3.03 -7.51
CA ALA A 400 -10.77 -4.40 -7.24
C ALA A 400 -11.94 -5.42 -7.18
N CYS A 401 -13.20 -4.96 -7.13
CA CYS A 401 -14.34 -5.86 -6.97
C CYS A 401 -14.69 -6.63 -8.26
N SER A 402 -15.57 -7.63 -8.10
CA SER A 402 -16.18 -8.35 -9.21
C SER A 402 -16.92 -7.41 -10.17
N GLU A 403 -17.05 -7.80 -11.44
CA GLU A 403 -17.82 -7.03 -12.43
C GLU A 403 -19.24 -6.76 -11.95
N ARG A 404 -19.88 -7.76 -11.35
CA ARG A 404 -21.24 -7.66 -10.83
C ARG A 404 -21.36 -6.62 -9.71
N THR A 405 -20.42 -6.60 -8.76
CA THR A 405 -20.37 -5.60 -7.69
C THR A 405 -20.20 -4.19 -8.26
N LYS A 406 -19.31 -4.03 -9.24
CA LYS A 406 -19.07 -2.73 -9.91
C LYS A 406 -20.33 -2.22 -10.59
N GLU A 407 -21.08 -3.08 -11.29
CA GLU A 407 -22.33 -2.71 -11.95
C GLU A 407 -23.38 -2.21 -10.97
N ILE A 408 -23.59 -2.92 -9.85
CA ILE A 408 -24.57 -2.52 -8.84
C ILE A 408 -24.18 -1.17 -8.24
N LEU A 409 -22.91 -1.01 -7.83
CA LEU A 409 -22.43 0.24 -7.24
C LEU A 409 -22.47 1.40 -8.24
N TYR A 410 -22.14 1.16 -9.50
CA TYR A 410 -22.27 2.17 -10.55
C TYR A 410 -23.71 2.64 -10.73
N ALA A 411 -24.68 1.72 -10.81
CA ALA A 411 -26.09 2.06 -10.92
C ALA A 411 -26.57 2.89 -9.71
N LYS A 412 -26.14 2.51 -8.51
CA LYS A 412 -26.44 3.26 -7.28
C LYS A 412 -25.82 4.66 -7.30
N ALA A 413 -24.56 4.79 -7.70
CA ALA A 413 -23.85 6.07 -7.78
C ALA A 413 -24.46 6.99 -8.85
N LYS A 414 -24.78 6.47 -10.03
CA LYS A 414 -25.49 7.22 -11.08
C LYS A 414 -26.82 7.77 -10.58
N SER A 415 -27.59 6.97 -9.84
CA SER A 415 -28.83 7.43 -9.22
C SER A 415 -28.57 8.51 -8.17
N ALA A 416 -27.54 8.33 -7.34
CA ALA A 416 -27.14 9.28 -6.30
C ALA A 416 -26.83 10.65 -6.91
N PHE A 417 -25.99 10.71 -7.93
CA PHE A 417 -25.49 11.95 -8.51
C PHE A 417 -26.32 12.48 -9.69
N SER A 418 -27.55 11.99 -9.86
CA SER A 418 -28.42 12.37 -10.97
C SER A 418 -28.72 13.89 -11.03
N ASP A 419 -28.75 14.57 -9.87
CA ASP A 419 -28.90 16.02 -9.76
C ASP A 419 -27.68 16.81 -10.27
N GLN A 420 -26.50 16.19 -10.26
CA GLN A 420 -25.25 16.80 -10.69
C GLN A 420 -24.93 16.52 -12.16
N GLN A 421 -25.75 15.78 -12.91
CA GLN A 421 -25.42 15.30 -14.26
C GLN A 421 -25.04 16.41 -15.27
N ARG A 422 -25.47 17.66 -15.03
CA ARG A 422 -25.13 18.84 -15.87
C ARG A 422 -23.97 19.67 -15.33
N SER A 423 -23.44 19.31 -14.16
CA SER A 423 -22.35 19.99 -13.48
C SER A 423 -21.00 19.48 -14.00
N PRO A 424 -20.00 20.36 -14.17
CA PRO A 424 -18.62 19.93 -14.46
C PRO A 424 -18.07 18.94 -13.42
N ALA A 425 -18.56 19.00 -12.18
CA ALA A 425 -18.14 18.11 -11.09
C ALA A 425 -18.70 16.67 -11.21
N TYR A 426 -19.63 16.40 -12.12
CA TYR A 426 -20.25 15.08 -12.24
C TYR A 426 -19.24 13.96 -12.51
N TYR A 427 -18.27 14.23 -13.39
CA TYR A 427 -17.22 13.27 -13.71
C TYR A 427 -16.42 12.88 -12.46
N GLU A 428 -15.99 13.85 -11.66
CA GLU A 428 -15.21 13.61 -10.43
C GLU A 428 -15.99 12.74 -9.43
N LEU A 429 -17.30 12.94 -9.33
CA LEU A 429 -18.17 12.18 -8.42
C LEU A 429 -18.39 10.73 -8.88
N ILE A 430 -18.49 10.50 -10.21
CA ILE A 430 -18.79 9.17 -10.76
C ILE A 430 -17.53 8.35 -11.11
N GLU A 431 -16.38 9.01 -11.27
CA GLU A 431 -15.12 8.42 -11.71
C GLU A 431 -14.77 7.10 -10.98
N PRO A 432 -14.84 7.01 -9.63
CA PRO A 432 -14.47 5.78 -8.93
C PRO A 432 -15.30 4.56 -9.32
N TYR A 433 -16.53 4.78 -9.81
CA TYR A 433 -17.50 3.72 -10.13
C TYR A 433 -17.54 3.36 -11.62
N LEU A 434 -16.81 4.07 -12.49
CA LEU A 434 -16.87 3.89 -13.95
C LEU A 434 -16.47 2.50 -14.44
N GLY A 435 -15.76 1.71 -13.62
CA GLY A 435 -15.47 0.31 -13.91
C GLY A 435 -16.73 -0.56 -14.09
N GLY A 436 -17.89 -0.12 -13.58
CA GLY A 436 -19.19 -0.79 -13.76
C GLY A 436 -20.12 -0.12 -14.79
N ALA A 437 -19.65 0.91 -15.49
CA ALA A 437 -20.51 1.71 -16.37
C ALA A 437 -20.88 0.94 -17.66
N PRO A 438 -22.15 1.00 -18.10
CA PRO A 438 -22.56 0.49 -19.40
C PRO A 438 -22.05 1.41 -20.51
N ALA A 439 -21.86 0.83 -21.70
CA ALA A 439 -21.45 1.55 -22.91
C ALA A 439 -22.20 2.86 -23.16
N ALA A 440 -23.53 2.85 -23.01
CA ALA A 440 -24.37 4.01 -23.28
C ALA A 440 -23.99 5.23 -22.44
N ASP A 441 -23.57 5.02 -21.19
CA ASP A 441 -23.21 6.11 -20.28
C ASP A 441 -21.80 6.64 -20.57
N LEU A 442 -20.87 5.76 -20.94
CA LEU A 442 -19.53 6.19 -21.41
C LEU A 442 -19.63 7.04 -22.68
N LYS A 443 -20.52 6.67 -23.61
CA LYS A 443 -20.81 7.46 -24.83
C LYS A 443 -21.48 8.80 -24.55
N ALA A 444 -22.18 8.92 -23.42
CA ALA A 444 -22.70 10.20 -22.98
C ALA A 444 -21.56 11.07 -22.44
N LEU A 445 -20.71 10.52 -21.57
CA LEU A 445 -19.55 11.22 -20.98
C LEU A 445 -18.54 11.69 -22.04
N SER A 446 -18.36 10.93 -23.12
CA SER A 446 -17.44 11.30 -24.20
C SER A 446 -17.79 12.62 -24.89
N LYS A 447 -19.03 13.12 -24.74
CA LYS A 447 -19.47 14.38 -25.33
C LYS A 447 -19.00 15.60 -24.55
N ASP A 448 -18.59 15.40 -23.29
CA ASP A 448 -18.25 16.48 -22.36
C ASP A 448 -16.74 16.70 -22.20
N ASN A 449 -15.90 15.95 -22.95
CA ASN A 449 -14.43 16.03 -22.91
C ASN A 449 -13.85 15.98 -21.48
N VAL A 450 -14.21 14.94 -20.74
CA VAL A 450 -13.96 14.81 -19.30
C VAL A 450 -12.50 14.65 -18.89
N ASN A 451 -11.58 14.49 -19.85
CA ASN A 451 -10.14 14.25 -19.60
C ASN A 451 -9.89 13.05 -18.68
N MET A 452 -10.49 11.91 -19.00
CA MET A 452 -10.34 10.67 -18.26
C MET A 452 -8.89 10.22 -18.24
N ASN A 453 -8.39 9.90 -17.04
CA ASN A 453 -7.05 9.36 -16.88
C ASN A 453 -6.94 7.97 -17.55
N ILE A 454 -5.80 7.69 -18.17
CA ILE A 454 -5.52 6.39 -18.79
C ILE A 454 -5.69 5.22 -17.81
N SER A 455 -5.37 5.43 -16.53
CA SER A 455 -5.55 4.43 -15.47
C SER A 455 -7.03 4.14 -15.16
N THR A 456 -7.91 5.13 -15.25
CA THR A 456 -9.37 4.95 -15.16
C THR A 456 -9.89 4.24 -16.40
N PHE A 457 -9.44 4.64 -17.59
CA PHE A 457 -9.82 4.02 -18.86
C PHE A 457 -9.47 2.53 -18.92
N MET A 458 -8.29 2.15 -18.41
CA MET A 458 -7.83 0.76 -18.31
C MET A 458 -8.68 -0.11 -17.38
N LYS A 459 -9.45 0.49 -16.48
CA LYS A 459 -10.30 -0.19 -15.49
C LYS A 459 -11.77 -0.28 -15.91
N LEU A 460 -12.14 0.28 -17.07
CA LEU A 460 -13.50 0.23 -17.58
C LEU A 460 -13.95 -1.21 -17.84
N ARG A 461 -15.26 -1.42 -17.74
CA ARG A 461 -15.88 -2.71 -18.08
C ARG A 461 -15.52 -3.08 -19.53
N LYS A 462 -15.02 -4.30 -19.72
CA LYS A 462 -14.41 -4.72 -20.99
C LYS A 462 -15.37 -4.64 -22.16
N ASP A 463 -16.58 -5.19 -22.01
CA ASP A 463 -17.64 -5.14 -23.02
C ASP A 463 -18.05 -3.70 -23.38
N SER A 464 -18.15 -2.82 -22.38
CA SER A 464 -18.46 -1.40 -22.58
C SER A 464 -17.37 -0.70 -23.38
N LEU A 465 -16.09 -0.92 -23.01
CA LEU A 465 -14.95 -0.37 -23.71
C LEU A 465 -14.87 -0.86 -25.17
N MET A 466 -15.12 -2.15 -25.41
CA MET A 466 -15.10 -2.73 -26.76
C MET A 466 -16.16 -2.14 -27.70
N SER A 467 -17.19 -1.48 -27.17
CA SER A 467 -18.26 -0.86 -27.94
C SER A 467 -18.01 0.61 -28.31
N LEU A 468 -16.92 1.20 -27.80
CA LEU A 468 -16.54 2.59 -28.04
C LEU A 468 -15.82 2.74 -29.39
N THR A 469 -16.16 3.80 -30.10
CA THR A 469 -15.49 4.22 -31.34
C THR A 469 -14.23 5.05 -31.03
N PRO A 470 -13.30 5.22 -32.00
CA PRO A 470 -12.13 6.09 -31.82
C PRO A 470 -12.49 7.51 -31.37
N LEU A 471 -13.52 8.13 -31.97
CA LEU A 471 -13.98 9.47 -31.60
C LEU A 471 -14.55 9.55 -30.17
N GLU A 472 -15.25 8.50 -29.72
CA GLU A 472 -15.73 8.44 -28.33
C GLU A 472 -14.56 8.27 -27.35
N VAL A 473 -13.51 7.53 -27.71
CA VAL A 473 -12.30 7.41 -26.89
C VAL A 473 -11.52 8.73 -26.84
N GLU A 474 -11.44 9.46 -27.95
CA GLU A 474 -10.92 10.83 -28.00
C GLU A 474 -11.66 11.75 -27.03
N GLY A 475 -12.99 11.75 -27.08
CA GLY A 475 -13.82 12.56 -26.19
C GLY A 475 -13.79 12.13 -24.72
N LEU A 476 -13.45 10.89 -24.41
CA LEU A 476 -13.23 10.46 -23.01
C LEU A 476 -11.88 10.91 -22.49
N LEU A 477 -10.79 10.64 -23.23
CA LEU A 477 -9.42 10.85 -22.73
C LEU A 477 -8.94 12.30 -22.84
N GLY A 478 -9.43 13.07 -23.80
CA GLY A 478 -9.06 14.47 -23.97
C GLY A 478 -7.54 14.68 -24.02
N ILE A 479 -7.00 15.47 -23.08
CA ILE A 479 -5.55 15.74 -23.00
C ILE A 479 -4.68 14.49 -22.77
N HIS A 480 -5.26 13.41 -22.25
CA HIS A 480 -4.56 12.14 -21.97
C HIS A 480 -4.55 11.19 -23.17
N LEU A 481 -5.13 11.57 -24.32
CA LEU A 481 -5.20 10.72 -25.51
C LEU A 481 -3.82 10.21 -25.96
N GLY A 482 -2.79 11.06 -25.88
CA GLY A 482 -1.42 10.73 -26.27
C GLY A 482 -0.81 9.58 -25.45
N ASP A 483 -1.33 9.30 -24.26
CA ASP A 483 -0.85 8.21 -23.43
C ASP A 483 -1.25 6.84 -23.98
N LEU A 484 -2.29 6.71 -24.81
CA LEU A 484 -2.75 5.44 -25.39
C LEU A 484 -1.63 4.65 -26.08
N ASN A 485 -0.72 5.33 -26.79
CA ASN A 485 0.37 4.69 -27.51
C ASN A 485 1.30 3.89 -26.58
N LYS A 486 1.53 4.38 -25.36
CA LYS A 486 2.34 3.69 -24.34
C LYS A 486 1.71 2.36 -23.92
N TRP A 487 0.39 2.23 -24.03
CA TRP A 487 -0.38 1.08 -23.57
C TRP A 487 -0.97 0.23 -24.71
N GLN A 488 -0.66 0.52 -25.98
CA GLN A 488 -1.24 -0.17 -27.14
C GLN A 488 -1.02 -1.69 -27.16
N LYS A 489 -0.01 -2.20 -26.44
CA LYS A 489 0.31 -3.64 -26.33
C LYS A 489 -0.34 -4.31 -25.11
N THR A 490 -0.98 -3.54 -24.24
CA THR A 490 -1.55 -3.98 -22.96
C THR A 490 -3.07 -4.15 -23.09
N SER A 491 -3.63 -5.20 -22.51
CA SER A 491 -5.10 -5.39 -22.43
C SER A 491 -5.69 -4.44 -21.36
N PRO A 492 -6.87 -3.82 -21.55
CA PRO A 492 -7.82 -4.03 -22.65
C PRO A 492 -7.56 -3.22 -23.93
N ILE A 493 -6.65 -2.23 -23.93
CA ILE A 493 -6.43 -1.32 -25.06
C ILE A 493 -6.05 -2.06 -26.34
N ARG A 494 -5.14 -3.02 -26.27
CA ARG A 494 -4.73 -3.84 -27.42
C ARG A 494 -5.93 -4.49 -28.12
N GLU A 495 -6.85 -5.06 -27.35
CA GLU A 495 -8.02 -5.74 -27.87
C GLU A 495 -9.01 -4.77 -28.50
N TRP A 496 -9.14 -3.58 -27.92
CA TRP A 496 -9.96 -2.51 -28.49
C TRP A 496 -9.40 -2.04 -29.83
N VAL A 497 -8.08 -1.75 -29.89
CA VAL A 497 -7.38 -1.35 -31.12
C VAL A 497 -7.62 -2.38 -32.25
N GLN A 498 -7.50 -3.68 -31.94
CA GLN A 498 -7.71 -4.75 -32.91
C GLN A 498 -9.15 -4.85 -33.45
N ARG A 499 -10.15 -4.28 -32.76
CA ARG A 499 -11.53 -4.21 -33.24
C ARG A 499 -11.82 -3.01 -34.11
N GLN A 500 -10.96 -1.99 -34.08
CA GLN A 500 -11.14 -0.77 -34.87
C GLN A 500 -10.49 -0.89 -36.24
N LYS A 501 -11.01 -0.15 -37.20
CA LYS A 501 -10.37 0.01 -38.51
C LYS A 501 -9.12 0.88 -38.36
N GLN A 502 -8.04 0.51 -39.03
CA GLN A 502 -6.80 1.29 -38.99
C GLN A 502 -7.02 2.73 -39.50
N SER A 503 -7.84 2.90 -40.54
CA SER A 503 -8.23 4.21 -41.09
C SER A 503 -8.92 5.13 -40.07
N GLU A 504 -9.67 4.59 -39.13
CA GLU A 504 -10.34 5.35 -38.06
C GLU A 504 -9.41 5.63 -36.89
N LEU A 505 -8.48 4.71 -36.59
CA LEU A 505 -7.44 4.92 -35.57
C LEU A 505 -6.45 6.01 -35.99
N ASP A 506 -6.10 6.06 -37.27
CA ASP A 506 -5.15 7.05 -37.81
C ASP A 506 -5.66 8.49 -37.65
N LYS A 507 -6.99 8.69 -37.64
CA LYS A 507 -7.63 10.00 -37.39
C LYS A 507 -7.35 10.56 -35.99
N LEU A 508 -6.97 9.71 -35.04
CA LEU A 508 -6.62 10.13 -33.68
C LEU A 508 -5.22 10.77 -33.60
N HIS A 509 -4.37 10.62 -34.62
CA HIS A 509 -3.01 11.19 -34.68
C HIS A 509 -2.09 10.82 -33.50
N VAL A 510 -2.36 9.71 -32.80
CA VAL A 510 -1.57 9.23 -31.64
C VAL A 510 -0.68 8.02 -31.94
N GLY A 511 -0.60 7.60 -33.21
CA GLY A 511 0.32 6.53 -33.64
C GLY A 511 -0.10 5.12 -33.20
N LEU A 512 -1.40 4.86 -33.03
CA LEU A 512 -1.91 3.53 -32.73
C LEU A 512 -1.86 2.63 -33.97
N THR A 513 -1.33 1.42 -33.80
CA THR A 513 -1.20 0.44 -34.89
C THR A 513 -1.77 -0.92 -34.49
N GLY A 514 -2.28 -1.66 -35.47
CA GLY A 514 -2.82 -3.01 -35.27
C GLY A 514 -4.34 -3.13 -35.39
N GLY A 515 -5.01 -2.12 -35.96
CA GLY A 515 -6.41 -2.21 -36.36
C GLY A 515 -6.63 -3.12 -37.56
N THR A 516 -7.89 -3.45 -37.85
CA THR A 516 -8.25 -4.25 -39.03
C THR A 516 -7.91 -3.49 -40.31
N GLN A 517 -7.23 -4.17 -41.24
CA GLN A 517 -6.90 -3.60 -42.55
C GLN A 517 -8.15 -3.52 -43.43
N GLU A 518 -8.24 -2.46 -44.23
CA GLU A 518 -9.28 -2.31 -45.24
C GLU A 518 -8.85 -2.98 -46.55
N GLY A 519 -9.52 -4.07 -46.91
CA GLY A 519 -9.30 -4.75 -48.20
C GLY A 519 -9.85 -6.18 -48.22
N TYR A 520 -10.28 -6.64 -49.39
CA TYR A 520 -10.59 -8.04 -49.66
C TYR A 520 -9.29 -8.79 -49.98
N ILE A 521 -9.04 -9.92 -49.32
CA ILE A 521 -8.04 -10.88 -49.79
C ILE A 521 -8.62 -11.51 -51.06
N ASN A 522 -8.10 -11.12 -52.23
CA ASN A 522 -8.35 -11.85 -53.46
C ASN A 522 -7.64 -13.20 -53.36
N ILE A 523 -8.34 -14.24 -52.90
CA ILE A 523 -7.86 -15.61 -53.02
C ILE A 523 -8.00 -15.97 -54.50
N VAL A 524 -6.97 -15.67 -55.30
CA VAL A 524 -6.86 -16.18 -56.66
C VAL A 524 -6.65 -17.69 -56.54
N THR A 525 -7.71 -18.46 -56.72
CA THR A 525 -7.60 -19.91 -56.89
C THR A 525 -6.79 -20.16 -58.16
N PRO A 526 -5.64 -20.83 -58.09
CA PRO A 526 -4.86 -21.11 -59.30
C PRO A 526 -5.70 -22.00 -60.21
N LYS A 527 -6.04 -21.49 -61.40
CA LYS A 527 -6.62 -22.32 -62.46
C LYS A 527 -5.55 -23.32 -62.88
N PHE A 528 -5.70 -24.58 -62.47
CA PHE A 528 -4.95 -25.67 -63.07
C PHE A 528 -5.28 -25.73 -64.56
N GLN A 529 -4.28 -25.51 -65.41
CA GLN A 529 -4.38 -25.81 -66.83
C GLN A 529 -4.57 -27.32 -66.98
N SER A 530 -5.60 -27.71 -67.73
CA SER A 530 -5.82 -29.09 -68.17
C SER A 530 -4.54 -29.58 -68.88
N PRO A 531 -3.95 -30.72 -68.49
CA PRO A 531 -2.74 -31.20 -69.13
C PRO A 531 -3.04 -31.60 -70.58
N SER A 532 -2.19 -31.12 -71.48
CA SER A 532 -2.18 -31.50 -72.90
C SER A 532 -1.94 -33.00 -73.03
N SER A 533 -2.78 -33.66 -73.83
CA SER A 533 -2.69 -35.08 -74.14
C SER A 533 -1.42 -35.39 -74.92
N ALA A 534 -0.46 -36.07 -74.29
CA ALA A 534 0.62 -36.77 -74.95
C ALA A 534 0.83 -38.15 -74.30
N SER A 535 1.10 -39.13 -75.15
CA SER A 535 0.96 -40.57 -74.95
C SER A 535 1.85 -41.19 -73.87
N LEU A 536 1.27 -42.18 -73.16
CA LEU A 536 1.97 -43.13 -72.29
C LEU A 536 3.16 -43.79 -73.00
N GLY A 537 4.36 -43.55 -72.47
CA GLY A 537 5.56 -44.34 -72.73
C GLY A 537 6.08 -44.91 -71.40
N THR A 538 5.93 -46.22 -71.25
CA THR A 538 6.33 -47.04 -70.11
C THR A 538 7.84 -46.95 -69.88
N MET A 539 8.31 -46.55 -68.69
CA MET A 539 9.63 -46.94 -68.16
C MET A 539 9.67 -46.91 -66.61
N ALA A 540 10.12 -48.05 -66.11
CA ALA A 540 10.46 -48.51 -64.77
C ALA A 540 10.77 -47.51 -63.62
N MET A 541 10.19 -47.85 -62.46
CA MET A 541 10.77 -47.94 -61.10
C MET A 541 12.17 -47.33 -60.89
N THR A 542 12.30 -46.39 -59.94
CA THR A 542 13.19 -46.52 -58.75
C THR A 542 13.19 -45.29 -57.80
N PHE A 543 13.12 -45.61 -56.49
CA PHE A 543 13.66 -44.91 -55.29
C PHE A 543 13.08 -43.58 -54.75
N LEU A 544 12.39 -43.71 -53.59
CA LEU A 544 12.46 -42.97 -52.30
C LEU A 544 12.56 -41.43 -52.26
N PRO A 545 11.80 -40.78 -51.34
CA PRO A 545 12.50 -40.24 -50.17
C PRO A 545 11.75 -40.38 -48.84
N THR A 546 12.52 -40.81 -47.84
CA THR A 546 12.37 -40.50 -46.43
C THR A 546 12.41 -38.99 -46.17
N VAL A 547 11.54 -38.50 -45.28
CA VAL A 547 11.72 -37.46 -44.24
C VAL A 547 10.31 -36.92 -43.93
N LEU A 548 9.60 -37.66 -43.09
CA LEU A 548 8.30 -37.30 -42.54
C LEU A 548 8.29 -37.81 -41.09
N LEU A 549 9.19 -37.29 -40.25
CA LEU A 549 9.31 -37.72 -38.84
C LEU A 549 10.11 -36.76 -37.95
N SER A 550 9.91 -35.44 -38.08
CA SER A 550 10.60 -34.48 -37.20
C SER A 550 9.80 -33.24 -36.79
N PHE A 551 8.46 -33.22 -36.93
CA PHE A 551 7.66 -32.05 -36.56
C PHE A 551 6.45 -32.29 -35.64
N LEU A 552 6.38 -33.44 -34.97
CA LEU A 552 5.22 -33.80 -34.13
C LEU A 552 5.55 -34.15 -32.66
N MET A 553 6.58 -33.52 -32.09
CA MET A 553 6.87 -33.61 -30.64
C MET A 553 7.46 -32.29 -30.11
N MET A 554 6.68 -31.21 -30.10
CA MET A 554 6.93 -30.03 -29.25
C MET A 554 5.62 -29.27 -28.97
N TRP A 555 4.56 -30.00 -28.61
CA TRP A 555 3.28 -29.41 -28.18
C TRP A 555 2.67 -30.22 -27.03
N VAL A 556 3.47 -30.50 -25.99
CA VAL A 556 2.97 -30.78 -24.63
C VAL A 556 4.03 -30.23 -23.67
N PHE A 557 3.58 -29.47 -22.67
CA PHE A 557 4.34 -28.60 -21.75
C PHE A 557 4.60 -27.19 -22.28
N SER A 558 3.56 -26.37 -22.25
CA SER A 558 3.65 -25.11 -21.52
C SER A 558 2.34 -24.80 -20.81
#